data_AF-A0A094ESF3-F1
#
_entry.id   AF-A0A094ESF3-F1
#
_cell.length_a   1.000
_cell.length_b   1.000
_cell.length_c   1.000
_cell.angle_alpha   90.00
_cell.angle_beta   90.00
_cell.angle_gamma   90.00
#
_symmetry.space_group_name_H-M   'P 1'
#
loop_
_entity.id
_entity.type
_entity.pdbx_description
1 polymer ?
#
loop_
_entity_poly.entity_id
_entity_poly.type
_entity_poly.pdbx_seq_one_letter_code
_entity_poly.pdbx_strand_id
1 'polypeptide(L)'
;MLWANLADTHKFIVIYQNSTSSADECWDVASSKTLSYDGGGDSQSIASMMLYTISKYNADASKVFVTGVSSGEMMTNVMVAVYPNLFTAASAYSGVAAECFAGPSVDY
;
A
#
# COMPACT_ATOMS: atom_id res chain seq x y z
N MET A 1 -13.67 -10.67 1.32
CA MET A 1 -14.82 -10.80 0.37
C MET A 1 -15.63 -9.52 0.16
N LEU A 2 -15.56 -8.50 1.04
CA LEU A 2 -16.36 -7.27 0.88
C LEU A 2 -16.02 -6.48 -0.41
N TRP A 3 -14.74 -6.23 -0.69
CA TRP A 3 -14.33 -5.44 -1.86
C TRP A 3 -14.56 -6.13 -3.20
N ALA A 4 -14.54 -7.48 -3.25
CA ALA A 4 -14.80 -8.23 -4.48
C ALA A 4 -16.24 -8.01 -4.98
N ASN A 5 -17.24 -8.08 -4.09
CA ASN A 5 -18.63 -7.83 -4.46
C ASN A 5 -18.85 -6.38 -4.92
N LEU A 6 -18.19 -5.42 -4.26
CA LEU A 6 -18.24 -4.02 -4.67
C LEU A 6 -17.56 -3.80 -6.02
N ALA A 7 -16.44 -4.48 -6.28
CA ALA A 7 -15.73 -4.45 -7.56
C ALA A 7 -16.60 -4.96 -8.71
N ASP A 8 -17.33 -6.06 -8.49
CA ASP A 8 -18.27 -6.58 -9.48
C ASP A 8 -19.42 -5.60 -9.76
N THR A 9 -19.86 -4.86 -8.75
CA THR A 9 -20.98 -3.91 -8.85
C THR A 9 -20.53 -2.59 -9.50
N HIS A 10 -19.43 -2.02 -9.04
CA HIS A 10 -18.94 -0.69 -9.41
C HIS A 10 -17.81 -0.70 -10.45
N LYS A 11 -17.41 -1.90 -10.92
CA LYS A 11 -16.50 -2.12 -12.05
C LYS A 11 -15.10 -1.53 -11.84
N PHE A 12 -14.50 -1.85 -10.69
CA PHE A 12 -13.09 -1.55 -10.41
C PHE A 12 -12.27 -2.83 -10.20
N ILE A 13 -10.95 -2.72 -10.27
CA ILE A 13 -10.03 -3.82 -9.98
C ILE A 13 -9.62 -3.73 -8.51
N VAL A 14 -9.54 -4.87 -7.83
CA VAL A 14 -9.00 -4.95 -6.46
C VAL A 14 -7.71 -5.73 -6.48
N ILE A 15 -6.67 -5.12 -5.94
CA ILE A 15 -5.40 -5.80 -5.66
C ILE A 15 -5.38 -6.07 -4.16
N TYR A 16 -5.30 -7.35 -3.78
CA TYR A 16 -5.05 -7.74 -2.40
C TYR A 16 -3.60 -8.16 -2.30
N GLN A 17 -2.79 -7.35 -1.63
CA GLN A 17 -1.40 -7.66 -1.38
C GLN A 17 -1.28 -8.47 -0.09
N ASN A 18 -0.23 -9.29 0.00
CA ASN A 18 0.09 -10.03 1.21
C ASN A 18 1.46 -9.56 1.70
N SER A 19 1.60 -9.34 3.01
CA SER A 19 2.92 -9.11 3.59
C SER A 19 3.82 -10.32 3.35
N THR A 20 5.12 -10.06 3.19
CA THR A 20 6.15 -11.10 3.15
C THR A 20 6.61 -11.53 4.55
N SER A 21 6.19 -10.82 5.62
CA SER A 21 6.50 -11.20 7.00
C SER A 21 5.74 -12.49 7.37
N SER A 22 6.49 -13.56 7.59
CA SER A 22 5.95 -14.82 8.12
C SER A 22 5.85 -14.84 9.65
N ALA A 23 6.40 -13.83 10.33
CA ALA A 23 6.43 -13.77 11.79
C ALA A 23 5.10 -13.25 12.37
N ASP A 24 4.55 -12.20 11.76
CA ASP A 24 3.37 -11.49 12.28
C ASP A 24 2.39 -11.01 11.20
N GLU A 25 2.68 -11.29 9.92
CA GLU A 25 1.91 -10.84 8.76
C GLU A 25 1.76 -9.30 8.65
N CYS A 26 2.57 -8.54 9.40
CA CYS A 26 2.61 -7.08 9.35
C CYS A 26 3.44 -6.60 8.16
N TRP A 27 3.11 -5.41 7.66
CA TRP A 27 3.90 -4.69 6.67
C TRP A 27 5.14 -4.07 7.30
N ASP A 28 6.24 -4.04 6.55
CA ASP A 28 7.36 -3.16 6.87
C ASP A 28 6.94 -1.70 6.68
N VAL A 29 6.89 -0.96 7.79
CA VAL A 29 6.56 0.47 7.88
C VAL A 29 7.63 1.27 8.63
N ALA A 30 8.82 0.69 8.79
CA ALA A 30 9.90 1.25 9.61
C ALA A 30 11.22 1.39 8.85
N SER A 31 11.53 0.47 7.93
CA SER A 31 12.82 0.48 7.25
C SER A 31 13.00 1.68 6.32
N SER A 32 14.24 2.06 6.06
CA SER A 32 14.51 3.06 5.02
C SER A 32 14.09 2.58 3.63
N LYS A 33 14.04 1.27 3.39
CA LYS A 33 13.62 0.68 2.10
C LYS A 33 12.12 0.91 1.83
N THR A 34 11.28 0.79 2.86
CA THR A 34 9.83 1.01 2.72
C THR A 34 9.46 2.49 2.83
N LEU A 35 10.21 3.28 3.60
CA LEU A 35 9.95 4.71 3.82
C LEU A 35 10.57 5.62 2.74
N SER A 36 11.25 5.06 1.72
CA SER A 36 11.84 5.83 0.62
C SER A 36 11.21 5.48 -0.73
N TYR A 37 11.03 6.50 -1.58
CA TYR A 37 10.59 6.29 -2.96
C TYR A 37 11.61 5.43 -3.71
N ASP A 38 11.14 4.34 -4.32
CA ASP A 38 11.98 3.32 -4.96
C ASP A 38 13.08 2.72 -4.05
N GLY A 39 12.83 2.65 -2.74
CA GLY A 39 13.80 2.16 -1.75
C GLY A 39 13.99 0.64 -1.66
N GLY A 40 13.19 -0.15 -2.36
CA GLY A 40 13.28 -1.63 -2.39
C GLY A 40 12.46 -2.36 -1.33
N GLY A 41 11.56 -1.67 -0.61
CA GLY A 41 10.72 -2.26 0.44
C GLY A 41 9.31 -2.66 -0.03
N ASP A 42 8.46 -2.98 0.95
CA ASP A 42 7.06 -3.36 0.73
C ASP A 42 6.28 -2.29 -0.04
N SER A 43 6.51 -1.00 0.27
CA SER A 43 5.85 0.12 -0.40
C SER A 43 6.14 0.15 -1.91
N GLN A 44 7.39 -0.11 -2.33
CA GLN A 44 7.74 -0.18 -3.75
C GLN A 44 7.12 -1.39 -4.45
N SER A 45 7.02 -2.53 -3.75
CA SER A 45 6.36 -3.72 -4.28
C SER A 45 4.88 -3.45 -4.55
N ILE A 46 4.19 -2.78 -3.61
CA ILE A 46 2.79 -2.36 -3.78
C ILE A 46 2.66 -1.36 -4.95
N ALA A 47 3.54 -0.35 -5.03
CA ALA A 47 3.54 0.59 -6.15
C ALA A 47 3.73 -0.11 -7.50
N SER A 48 4.62 -1.09 -7.56
CA SER A 48 4.88 -1.90 -8.75
C SER A 48 3.66 -2.73 -9.17
N MET A 49 2.94 -3.33 -8.21
CA MET A 49 1.69 -4.05 -8.47
C MET A 49 0.60 -3.14 -9.05
N MET A 50 0.50 -1.91 -8.54
CA MET A 50 -0.44 -0.91 -9.06
C MET A 50 -0.10 -0.51 -10.49
N LEU A 51 1.17 -0.12 -10.77
CA LEU A 51 1.62 0.28 -12.11
C LEU A 51 1.46 -0.86 -13.12
N TYR A 52 1.79 -2.10 -12.73
CA TYR A 52 1.57 -3.27 -13.55
C TYR A 52 0.09 -3.46 -13.86
N THR A 53 -0.80 -3.32 -12.87
CA THR A 53 -2.25 -3.48 -13.06
C THR A 53 -2.82 -2.42 -13.99
N ILE A 54 -2.41 -1.15 -13.83
CA ILE A 54 -2.80 -0.05 -14.71
C ILE A 54 -2.41 -0.37 -16.15
N SER A 55 -1.16 -0.76 -16.38
CA SER A 55 -0.66 -1.09 -17.71
C SER A 55 -1.35 -2.34 -18.29
N LYS A 56 -1.46 -3.40 -17.50
CA LYS A 56 -1.94 -4.72 -17.95
C LYS A 56 -3.42 -4.73 -18.30
N TYR A 57 -4.23 -4.02 -17.52
CA TYR A 57 -5.69 -4.02 -17.65
C TYR A 57 -6.24 -2.70 -18.18
N ASN A 58 -5.37 -1.77 -18.56
CA ASN A 58 -5.74 -0.42 -19.02
C ASN A 58 -6.66 0.28 -18.01
N ALA A 59 -6.34 0.17 -16.72
CA ALA A 59 -7.10 0.79 -15.66
C ALA A 59 -6.93 2.31 -15.68
N ASP A 60 -7.95 3.04 -15.22
CA ASP A 60 -7.93 4.50 -15.18
C ASP A 60 -6.97 5.00 -14.08
N ALA A 61 -5.80 5.50 -14.48
CA ALA A 61 -4.78 6.00 -13.57
C ALA A 61 -5.22 7.22 -12.73
N SER A 62 -6.32 7.90 -13.10
CA SER A 62 -6.91 8.98 -12.30
C SER A 62 -7.85 8.49 -11.20
N LYS A 63 -8.10 7.18 -11.11
CA LYS A 63 -9.01 6.54 -10.15
C LYS A 63 -8.33 5.41 -9.40
N VAL A 64 -7.21 5.74 -8.78
CA VAL A 64 -6.40 4.82 -8.00
C VAL A 64 -6.55 5.16 -6.51
N PHE A 65 -6.87 4.16 -5.69
CA PHE A 65 -7.17 4.35 -4.27
C PHE A 65 -6.45 3.29 -3.44
N VAL A 66 -6.14 3.62 -2.19
CA VAL A 66 -5.52 2.70 -1.23
C VAL A 66 -6.26 2.73 0.11
N THR A 67 -6.41 1.56 0.73
CA THR A 67 -7.07 1.45 2.03
C THR A 67 -6.58 0.21 2.78
N GLY A 68 -6.64 0.26 4.11
CA GLY A 68 -6.23 -0.83 4.97
C GLY A 68 -6.63 -0.63 6.43
N VAL A 69 -6.43 -1.68 7.23
CA VAL A 69 -6.71 -1.72 8.66
C VAL A 69 -5.48 -2.14 9.45
N SER A 70 -5.26 -1.59 10.65
CA SER A 70 -4.12 -1.96 11.52
C SER A 70 -2.78 -1.75 10.79
N SER A 71 -1.89 -2.74 10.71
CA SER A 71 -0.65 -2.65 9.92
C SER A 71 -0.90 -2.27 8.45
N GLY A 72 -2.04 -2.67 7.86
CA GLY A 72 -2.44 -2.25 6.52
C GLY A 72 -2.85 -0.78 6.44
N GLU A 73 -3.34 -0.19 7.53
CA GLU A 73 -3.54 1.26 7.62
C GLU A 73 -2.20 1.98 7.67
N MET A 74 -1.25 1.46 8.46
CA MET A 74 0.08 2.05 8.56
C MET A 74 0.74 2.10 7.17
N MET A 75 0.64 0.99 6.43
CA MET A 75 1.09 0.93 5.04
C MET A 75 0.28 1.86 4.11
N THR A 76 -1.02 2.04 4.34
CA THR A 76 -1.82 3.04 3.59
C THR A 76 -1.23 4.45 3.74
N ASN A 77 -0.86 4.85 4.96
CA ASN A 77 -0.21 6.13 5.23
C ASN A 77 1.20 6.22 4.61
N VAL A 78 1.98 5.14 4.67
CA VAL A 78 3.29 5.06 3.97
C VAL A 78 3.10 5.24 2.46
N MET A 79 2.12 4.59 1.85
CA MET A 79 1.90 4.66 0.40
C MET A 79 1.57 6.08 -0.06
N VAL A 80 0.73 6.83 0.66
CA VAL A 80 0.42 8.22 0.29
C VAL A 80 1.55 9.20 0.61
N ALA A 81 2.43 8.88 1.57
CA ALA A 81 3.60 9.69 1.87
C ALA A 81 4.72 9.47 0.83
N VAL A 82 5.00 8.20 0.50
CA VAL A 82 6.11 7.81 -0.36
C VAL A 82 5.75 7.89 -1.84
N TYR A 83 4.53 7.48 -2.24
CA TYR A 83 4.05 7.49 -3.63
C TYR A 83 2.80 8.38 -3.81
N PRO A 84 2.87 9.69 -3.47
CA PRO A 84 1.69 10.57 -3.43
C PRO A 84 1.01 10.71 -4.79
N ASN A 85 1.77 10.63 -5.89
CA ASN A 85 1.23 10.81 -7.25
C ASN A 85 0.49 9.56 -7.78
N LEU A 86 0.55 8.43 -7.07
CA LEU A 86 -0.08 7.20 -7.50
C LEU A 86 -1.56 7.13 -7.08
N PHE A 87 -1.97 7.84 -6.03
CA PHE A 87 -3.29 7.69 -5.42
C PHE A 87 -4.10 8.98 -5.47
N THR A 88 -5.36 8.87 -5.89
CA THR A 88 -6.34 9.94 -5.89
C THR A 88 -6.87 10.22 -4.49
N ALA A 89 -7.06 9.17 -3.69
CA ALA A 89 -7.45 9.26 -2.28
C ALA A 89 -7.08 7.98 -1.52
N ALA A 90 -7.07 8.09 -0.19
CA ALA A 90 -6.85 6.96 0.71
C ALA A 90 -7.88 6.94 1.84
N SER A 91 -8.15 5.75 2.38
CA SER A 91 -8.98 5.57 3.58
C SER A 91 -8.26 4.69 4.60
N ALA A 92 -8.07 5.22 5.80
CA ALA A 92 -7.20 4.68 6.83
C ALA A 92 -8.02 4.25 8.06
N TYR A 93 -7.92 2.99 8.47
CA TYR A 93 -8.63 2.45 9.64
C TYR A 93 -7.69 1.91 10.73
N SER A 94 -7.54 2.67 11.82
CA SER A 94 -6.94 2.20 13.08
C SER A 94 -5.47 1.75 13.00
N GLY A 95 -4.58 2.59 12.50
CA GLY A 95 -3.13 2.42 12.69
C GLY A 95 -2.45 3.71 13.14
N VAL A 96 -1.38 4.14 12.48
CA VAL A 96 -0.56 5.31 12.87
C VAL A 96 -0.08 6.11 11.67
N ALA A 97 0.30 7.37 11.90
CA ALA A 97 0.85 8.23 10.86
C ALA A 97 2.11 7.64 10.21
N ALA A 98 2.37 8.03 8.95
CA ALA A 98 3.61 7.69 8.26
C ALA A 98 4.83 8.09 9.11
N GLU A 99 5.87 7.25 9.08
CA GLU A 99 7.11 7.45 9.85
C GLU A 99 6.96 7.39 11.38
N CYS A 100 5.79 7.04 11.93
CA CYS A 100 5.63 6.86 13.39
C CYS A 100 6.57 5.76 13.95
N PHE A 101 6.93 4.78 13.13
CA PHE A 101 7.89 3.72 13.45
C PHE A 101 9.28 3.95 12.84
N ALA A 102 9.52 5.13 12.26
CA ALA A 102 10.85 5.47 11.76
C ALA A 102 11.85 5.46 12.93
N GLY A 103 12.87 4.62 12.81
CA GLY A 103 13.92 4.47 13.80
C GLY A 103 15.25 4.21 13.11
N PRO A 104 16.38 4.27 13.86
CA PRO A 104 17.68 3.90 13.30
C PRO A 104 17.55 2.51 12.68
N SER A 105 17.96 2.39 11.42
CA SER A 105 17.79 1.21 10.56
C SER A 105 18.26 -0.06 11.29
N VAL A 106 17.31 -0.77 11.90
CA VAL A 106 17.45 -2.16 12.27
C VAL A 106 16.73 -2.94 11.17
N ASP A 107 17.50 -3.36 10.18
CA ASP A 107 17.09 -4.43 9.28
C ASP A 107 16.83 -5.66 10.17
N TYR A 108 15.56 -5.99 10.42
CA TYR A 108 15.16 -7.24 11.08
C TYR A 108 15.20 -8.40 10.09
#